data_AF-A0AAD3HEN3-F1
#
_entry.id   AF-A0AAD3HEN3-F1
#
_cell.length_a   1.000
_cell.length_b   1.000
_cell.length_c   1.000
_cell.angle_alpha   90.00
_cell.angle_beta   90.00
_cell.angle_gamma   90.00
#
_symmetry.space_group_name_H-M   'P 1'
#
loop_
_entity.id
_entity.type
_entity.pdbx_description
1 polymer ?
#
loop_
_entity_poly.entity_id
_entity_poly.type
_entity_poly.pdbx_seq_one_letter_code
_entity_poly.pdbx_strand_id
1 'polypeptide(L)'
;MHTIGGSEYDDMKQVRLLQLPSSDGQDELKTLASICVKRNIIFHPKLHVDPESEHEILSKGFSKALLPLLRVCLQHASVEGEQPQGLAQLTGLTNYARSALSGDSMVTSPYLDNLLAESTKNDDKKINLDAIYAISMDEVREGSTSIGIGSYLDARDGWTVLAKEYAQYPANHKYCKEGYVVEADSQLFQKMGGNCVSIEYIGDHENPEYWKNSGGAMARFFFL
;
A
#
# COMPACT_ATOMS: atom_id res chain seq x y z
N MET A 1 -20.05 12.63 -7.43
CA MET A 1 -18.57 12.70 -7.40
C MET A 1 -18.19 14.15 -7.57
N HIS A 2 -17.19 14.61 -6.83
CA HIS A 2 -16.81 16.02 -6.80
C HIS A 2 -15.28 16.13 -6.81
N THR A 3 -14.72 16.97 -7.67
CA THR A 3 -13.28 17.22 -7.72
C THR A 3 -12.97 18.52 -6.99
N ILE A 4 -12.02 18.49 -6.06
CA ILE A 4 -11.61 19.65 -5.25
C ILE A 4 -10.13 19.93 -5.47
N GLY A 5 -9.78 21.21 -5.49
CA GLY A 5 -8.42 21.68 -5.65
C GLY A 5 -8.00 21.78 -7.12
N GLY A 6 -7.03 22.67 -7.36
CA GLY A 6 -6.27 22.78 -8.59
C GLY A 6 -7.01 23.08 -9.88
N SER A 7 -6.78 24.26 -10.46
CA SER A 7 -7.27 24.58 -11.80
C SER A 7 -6.29 24.13 -12.88
N GLU A 8 -5.00 24.07 -12.56
CA GLU A 8 -3.93 23.80 -13.52
C GLU A 8 -3.49 22.34 -13.49
N TYR A 9 -2.76 21.90 -14.51
CA TYR A 9 -2.24 20.53 -14.60
C TYR A 9 -1.34 20.15 -13.41
N ASP A 10 -0.49 21.09 -12.98
CA ASP A 10 0.48 20.93 -11.91
C ASP A 10 -0.13 20.92 -10.50
N ASP A 11 -1.36 21.42 -10.39
CA ASP A 11 -2.05 21.47 -9.12
C ASP A 11 -2.55 20.08 -8.70
N MET A 12 -2.46 19.82 -7.41
CA MET A 12 -3.08 18.65 -6.81
C MET A 12 -4.61 18.78 -6.85
N LYS A 13 -5.26 17.75 -7.39
CA LYS A 13 -6.71 17.58 -7.38
C LYS A 13 -7.07 16.38 -6.52
N GLN A 14 -8.20 16.47 -5.84
CA GLN A 14 -8.75 15.37 -5.05
C GLN A 14 -10.15 15.05 -5.57
N VAL A 15 -10.32 13.85 -6.11
CA VAL A 15 -11.61 13.35 -6.59
C VAL A 15 -12.29 12.63 -5.42
N ARG A 16 -13.49 13.09 -5.05
CA ARG A 16 -14.23 12.64 -3.87
C ARG A 16 -15.56 11.99 -4.25
N LEU A 17 -15.90 10.91 -3.57
CA LEU A 17 -17.25 10.39 -3.46
C LEU A 17 -17.92 11.05 -2.26
N LEU A 18 -19.08 11.67 -2.47
CA LEU A 18 -19.83 12.38 -1.43
C LEU A 18 -21.15 11.66 -1.16
N GLN A 19 -21.54 11.60 0.11
CA GLN A 19 -22.90 11.27 0.54
C GLN A 19 -23.73 12.54 0.50
N LEU A 20 -24.91 12.47 -0.12
CA LEU A 20 -25.87 13.57 -0.08
C LEU A 20 -26.51 13.66 1.32
N PRO A 21 -26.91 14.87 1.77
CA PRO A 21 -27.62 15.05 3.04
C PRO A 21 -28.84 14.12 3.09
N SER A 22 -29.03 13.41 4.20
CA SER A 22 -30.28 12.70 4.43
C SER A 22 -31.34 13.65 4.97
N SER A 23 -32.61 13.31 4.78
CA SER A 23 -33.76 14.04 5.32
C SER A 23 -33.79 14.14 6.85
N ASP A 24 -32.85 13.49 7.55
CA ASP A 24 -32.78 13.42 9.01
C ASP A 24 -32.06 14.62 9.65
N GLY A 25 -31.80 15.69 8.88
CA GLY A 25 -31.29 16.96 9.41
C GLY A 25 -29.78 17.04 9.57
N GLN A 26 -29.02 16.10 9.02
CA GLN A 26 -27.57 16.29 8.81
C GLN A 26 -27.34 17.04 7.50
N ASP A 27 -27.20 18.37 7.59
CA ASP A 27 -27.00 19.26 6.44
C ASP A 27 -25.59 19.22 5.82
N GLU A 28 -24.66 18.41 6.37
CA GLU A 28 -23.27 18.41 5.93
C GLU A 28 -22.97 17.29 4.92
N LEU A 29 -22.36 17.65 3.79
CA LEU A 29 -21.87 16.71 2.79
C LEU A 29 -20.72 15.87 3.36
N LYS A 30 -20.96 14.58 3.60
CA LYS A 30 -19.92 13.66 4.06
C LYS A 30 -19.10 13.14 2.89
N THR A 31 -17.77 13.24 2.97
CA THR A 31 -16.87 12.53 2.04
C THR A 31 -16.83 11.06 2.45
N LEU A 32 -17.07 10.15 1.51
CA LEU A 32 -17.05 8.69 1.73
C LEU A 32 -15.78 8.04 1.22
N ALA A 33 -15.22 8.57 0.13
CA ALA A 33 -13.99 8.07 -0.47
C ALA A 33 -13.28 9.21 -1.21
N SER A 34 -11.96 9.13 -1.33
CA SER A 34 -11.17 10.08 -2.10
C SER A 34 -9.97 9.44 -2.76
N ILE A 35 -9.54 9.98 -3.91
CA ILE A 35 -8.25 9.69 -4.54
C ILE A 35 -7.62 11.01 -4.96
N CYS A 36 -6.31 11.14 -4.77
CA CYS A 36 -5.54 12.32 -5.19
C CYS A 36 -4.91 12.09 -6.57
N VAL A 37 -4.85 13.15 -7.36
CA VAL A 37 -4.10 13.18 -8.62
C VAL A 37 -3.30 14.48 -8.69
N LYS A 38 -2.04 14.40 -9.09
CA LYS A 38 -1.17 15.55 -9.36
C LYS A 38 -0.34 15.23 -10.58
N ARG A 39 -0.43 16.05 -11.63
CA ARG A 39 0.09 15.73 -12.96
C ARG A 39 -0.43 14.36 -13.41
N ASN A 40 0.46 13.46 -13.87
CA ASN A 40 0.15 12.08 -14.21
C ASN A 40 0.17 11.10 -13.02
N ILE A 41 0.35 11.54 -11.79
CA ILE A 41 0.51 10.66 -10.62
C ILE A 41 -0.80 10.59 -9.83
N ILE A 42 -1.28 9.37 -9.58
CA ILE A 42 -2.47 9.03 -8.81
C ILE A 42 -2.02 8.35 -7.51
N PHE A 43 -2.54 8.81 -6.37
CA PHE A 43 -2.08 8.34 -5.06
C PHE A 43 -3.15 8.54 -3.98
N HIS A 44 -2.88 7.99 -2.80
CA HIS A 44 -3.70 8.15 -1.59
C HIS A 44 -5.20 7.82 -1.77
N PRO A 45 -5.54 6.64 -2.31
CA PRO A 45 -6.93 6.18 -2.26
C PRO A 45 -7.31 5.95 -0.80
N LYS A 46 -8.42 6.54 -0.37
CA LYS A 46 -8.85 6.53 1.02
C LYS A 46 -10.36 6.38 1.12
N LEU A 47 -10.82 5.50 1.99
CA LEU A 47 -12.20 5.51 2.49
C LEU A 47 -12.28 6.38 3.73
N HIS A 48 -13.35 7.15 3.83
CA HIS A 48 -13.65 8.04 4.96
C HIS A 48 -14.87 7.47 5.69
N VAL A 49 -14.68 6.28 6.25
CA VAL A 49 -15.70 5.57 7.01
C VAL A 49 -15.38 5.68 8.51
N ASP A 50 -16.41 5.48 9.33
CA ASP A 50 -16.23 5.42 10.77
C ASP A 50 -15.30 4.24 11.13
N PRO A 51 -14.29 4.41 11.99
CA PRO A 51 -13.40 3.33 12.43
C PRO A 51 -14.15 2.07 12.91
N GLU A 52 -15.32 2.23 13.54
CA GLU A 52 -16.12 1.10 14.02
C GLU A 52 -16.73 0.27 12.87
N SER A 53 -16.94 0.89 11.71
CA SER A 53 -17.48 0.27 10.49
C SER A 53 -16.41 -0.10 9.47
N GLU A 54 -15.15 0.26 9.74
CA GLU A 54 -14.05 0.18 8.79
C GLU A 54 -13.76 -1.27 8.35
N HIS A 55 -13.79 -2.24 9.26
CA HIS A 55 -13.53 -3.65 8.92
C HIS A 55 -14.55 -4.27 7.96
N GLU A 56 -15.84 -3.99 8.15
CA GLU A 56 -16.87 -4.55 7.26
C GLU A 56 -16.84 -3.89 5.89
N ILE A 57 -16.55 -2.59 5.83
CA ILE A 57 -16.54 -1.84 4.58
C ILE A 57 -15.26 -2.10 3.78
N LEU A 58 -14.10 -2.21 4.43
CA LEU A 58 -12.84 -2.54 3.74
C LEU A 58 -12.88 -3.94 3.11
N SER A 59 -13.57 -4.89 3.73
CA SER A 59 -13.69 -6.26 3.21
C SER A 59 -14.72 -6.42 2.07
N LYS A 60 -15.67 -5.50 1.90
CA LYS A 60 -16.76 -5.63 0.90
C LYS A 60 -16.91 -4.45 -0.07
N GLY A 61 -16.30 -3.30 0.21
CA GLY A 61 -16.66 -2.02 -0.39
C GLY A 61 -15.52 -1.16 -0.91
N PHE A 62 -14.26 -1.44 -0.57
CA PHE A 62 -13.12 -0.58 -0.94
C PHE A 62 -12.99 -0.37 -2.45
N SER A 63 -12.75 -1.44 -3.22
CA SER A 63 -12.66 -1.35 -4.68
C SER A 63 -13.97 -0.86 -5.30
N LYS A 64 -15.12 -1.27 -4.76
CA LYS A 64 -16.41 -0.86 -5.32
C LYS A 64 -16.62 0.66 -5.22
N ALA A 65 -16.18 1.28 -4.14
CA ALA A 65 -16.25 2.72 -3.94
C ALA A 65 -15.16 3.48 -4.70
N LEU A 66 -13.94 2.93 -4.77
CA LEU A 66 -12.77 3.63 -5.30
C LEU A 66 -12.54 3.43 -6.80
N LEU A 67 -12.98 2.32 -7.41
CA LEU A 67 -12.81 2.09 -8.86
C LEU A 67 -13.43 3.21 -9.72
N PRO A 68 -14.64 3.72 -9.43
CA PRO A 68 -15.18 4.86 -10.17
C PRO A 68 -14.34 6.13 -10.02
N LEU A 69 -13.81 6.40 -8.82
CA LEU A 69 -12.94 7.55 -8.59
C LEU A 69 -11.62 7.39 -9.34
N LEU A 70 -11.04 6.19 -9.34
CA LEU A 70 -9.79 5.90 -10.02
C LEU A 70 -9.90 6.13 -11.53
N ARG A 71 -11.04 5.76 -12.15
CA ARG A 71 -11.30 6.07 -13.57
C ARG A 71 -11.26 7.57 -13.86
N VAL A 72 -11.83 8.39 -12.99
CA VAL A 72 -11.79 9.85 -13.13
C VAL A 72 -10.37 10.37 -12.93
N CYS A 73 -9.64 9.86 -11.94
CA CYS A 73 -8.24 10.20 -11.73
C CYS A 73 -7.34 9.83 -12.93
N LEU A 74 -7.57 8.68 -13.57
CA LEU A 74 -6.85 8.27 -14.77
C LEU A 74 -7.08 9.26 -15.93
N GLN A 75 -8.32 9.70 -16.13
CA GLN A 75 -8.63 10.73 -17.14
C GLN A 75 -7.90 12.05 -16.86
N HIS A 76 -7.88 12.48 -15.60
CA HIS A 76 -7.11 13.68 -15.20
C HIS A 76 -5.61 13.50 -15.39
N ALA A 77 -5.07 12.33 -15.06
CA ALA A 77 -3.65 12.02 -15.17
C ALA A 77 -3.17 11.98 -16.63
N SER A 78 -4.04 11.59 -17.57
CA SER A 78 -3.75 11.51 -19.00
C SER A 78 -3.93 12.82 -19.78
N VAL A 79 -4.37 13.92 -19.16
CA VAL A 79 -4.86 15.10 -19.90
C VAL A 79 -3.80 15.73 -20.83
N GLU A 80 -2.52 15.71 -20.44
CA GLU A 80 -1.40 16.22 -21.24
C GLU A 80 -0.73 15.13 -22.11
N GLY A 81 -1.37 13.97 -22.28
CA GLY A 81 -0.80 12.84 -23.02
C GLY A 81 0.30 12.08 -22.28
N GLU A 82 0.57 12.43 -21.02
CA GLU A 82 1.48 11.67 -20.16
C GLU A 82 0.88 10.31 -19.76
N GLN A 83 1.75 9.30 -19.59
CA GLN A 83 1.35 8.00 -19.08
C GLN A 83 0.93 8.13 -17.60
N PRO A 84 -0.30 7.71 -17.22
CA PRO A 84 -0.71 7.71 -15.83
C PRO A 84 0.12 6.74 -14.98
N GLN A 85 0.43 7.17 -13.77
CA GLN A 85 1.21 6.44 -12.80
C GLN A 85 0.44 6.34 -11.48
N GLY A 86 0.42 5.17 -10.87
CA GLY A 86 -0.17 4.93 -9.55
C GLY A 86 0.93 4.77 -8.51
N LEU A 87 0.86 5.51 -7.41
CA LEU A 87 1.70 5.30 -6.23
C LEU A 87 0.88 4.65 -5.13
N ALA A 88 1.13 3.35 -4.94
CA ALA A 88 0.43 2.51 -3.99
C ALA A 88 1.23 2.43 -2.68
N GLN A 89 0.60 2.81 -1.58
CA GLN A 89 1.14 2.47 -0.26
C GLN A 89 0.92 0.97 -0.02
N LEU A 90 1.98 0.27 0.37
CA LEU A 90 1.93 -1.17 0.64
C LEU A 90 1.55 -1.43 2.10
N THR A 91 0.45 -0.81 2.53
CA THR A 91 -0.09 -0.97 3.89
C THR A 91 -0.39 -2.44 4.14
N GLY A 92 0.25 -3.02 5.16
CA GLY A 92 0.11 -4.43 5.49
C GLY A 92 1.29 -5.30 5.04
N LEU A 93 2.26 -4.76 4.30
CA LEU A 93 3.48 -5.48 3.92
C LEU A 93 4.25 -6.01 5.15
N THR A 94 4.35 -5.21 6.21
CA THR A 94 5.01 -5.64 7.46
C THR A 94 4.31 -6.86 8.07
N ASN A 95 2.97 -6.87 8.05
CA ASN A 95 2.18 -8.00 8.55
C ASN A 95 2.28 -9.22 7.63
N TYR A 96 2.33 -9.01 6.32
CA TYR A 96 2.57 -10.08 5.35
C TYR A 96 3.90 -10.78 5.60
N ALA A 97 4.99 -10.01 5.72
CA ALA A 97 6.31 -10.55 6.03
C ALA A 97 6.33 -11.27 7.38
N ARG A 98 5.70 -10.68 8.43
CA ARG A 98 5.57 -11.30 9.75
C ARG A 98 4.92 -12.68 9.67
N SER A 99 3.78 -12.78 8.99
CA SER A 99 3.01 -14.01 8.97
C SER A 99 3.70 -15.09 8.12
N ALA A 100 4.39 -14.71 7.04
CA ALA A 100 5.24 -15.61 6.26
C ALA A 100 6.40 -16.17 7.11
N LEU A 101 7.12 -15.30 7.83
CA LEU A 101 8.22 -15.70 8.72
C LEU A 101 7.76 -16.57 9.90
N SER A 102 6.53 -16.35 10.39
CA SER A 102 5.94 -17.14 11.47
C SER A 102 5.51 -18.55 11.03
N GLY A 103 5.62 -18.87 9.74
CA GLY A 103 5.19 -20.15 9.18
C GLY A 103 3.66 -20.32 9.16
N ASP A 104 2.90 -19.22 9.05
CA ASP A 104 1.46 -19.32 8.85
C ASP A 104 1.21 -20.05 7.52
N SER A 105 0.58 -21.24 7.57
CA SER A 105 0.31 -22.07 6.39
C SER A 105 -0.53 -21.38 5.31
N MET A 106 -1.26 -20.33 5.67
CA MET A 106 -1.96 -19.52 4.70
C MET A 106 -0.97 -18.64 3.94
N VAL A 107 0.13 -18.21 4.58
CA VAL A 107 1.11 -17.21 4.13
C VAL A 107 2.34 -17.83 3.51
N THR A 108 2.43 -17.74 2.18
CA THR A 108 3.63 -18.19 1.46
C THR A 108 4.34 -17.02 0.81
N SER A 109 5.66 -17.03 0.95
CA SER A 109 6.55 -16.10 0.27
C SER A 109 7.72 -16.88 -0.31
N PRO A 110 7.69 -17.18 -1.62
CA PRO A 110 8.80 -17.88 -2.28
C PRO A 110 10.14 -17.19 -2.06
N TYR A 111 10.15 -15.85 -2.00
CA TYR A 111 11.35 -15.09 -1.67
C TYR A 111 11.87 -15.41 -0.26
N LEU A 112 11.01 -15.36 0.77
CA LEU A 112 11.43 -15.65 2.14
C LEU A 112 11.84 -17.11 2.33
N ASP A 113 11.14 -18.04 1.70
CA ASP A 113 11.48 -19.46 1.75
C ASP A 113 12.91 -19.70 1.21
N ASN A 114 13.25 -19.05 0.09
CA ASN A 114 14.60 -19.11 -0.46
C ASN A 114 15.62 -18.38 0.43
N LEU A 115 15.27 -17.19 0.93
CA LEU A 115 16.15 -16.39 1.77
C LEU A 115 16.51 -17.14 3.07
N LEU A 116 15.54 -17.81 3.70
CA LEU A 116 15.73 -18.66 4.86
C LEU A 116 16.72 -19.79 4.56
N ALA A 117 16.56 -20.49 3.42
CA ALA A 117 17.46 -21.57 3.02
C ALA A 117 18.90 -21.08 2.74
N GLU A 118 19.06 -19.93 2.08
CA GLU A 118 20.37 -19.36 1.72
C GLU A 118 21.10 -18.72 2.91
N SER A 119 20.37 -18.18 3.89
CA SER A 119 20.94 -17.47 5.05
C SER A 119 21.90 -18.33 5.89
N THR A 120 21.78 -19.66 5.81
CA THR A 120 22.70 -20.60 6.51
C THR A 120 24.08 -20.69 5.86
N LYS A 121 24.26 -20.15 4.65
CA LYS A 121 25.46 -20.30 3.82
C LYS A 121 26.05 -18.97 3.36
N ASN A 122 25.33 -17.86 3.55
CA ASN A 122 25.70 -16.55 3.03
C ASN A 122 25.39 -15.46 4.08
N ASP A 123 26.45 -14.81 4.56
CA ASP A 123 26.36 -13.78 5.61
C ASP A 123 25.55 -12.55 5.15
N ASP A 124 25.65 -12.15 3.88
CA ASP A 124 24.86 -11.03 3.35
C ASP A 124 23.36 -11.36 3.36
N LYS A 125 23.01 -12.61 3.01
CA LYS A 125 21.63 -13.10 3.08
C LYS A 125 21.14 -13.19 4.51
N LYS A 126 22.02 -13.59 5.45
CA LYS A 126 21.71 -13.58 6.87
C LYS A 126 21.44 -12.18 7.40
N ILE A 127 22.29 -11.19 7.08
CA ILE A 127 22.10 -9.79 7.48
C ILE A 127 20.77 -9.26 6.95
N ASN A 128 20.46 -9.54 5.69
CA ASN A 128 19.21 -9.12 5.07
C ASN A 128 17.99 -9.77 5.76
N LEU A 129 18.04 -11.08 6.03
CA LEU A 129 16.99 -11.80 6.74
C LEU A 129 16.78 -11.27 8.17
N ASP A 130 17.87 -11.10 8.93
CA ASP A 130 17.82 -10.59 10.30
C ASP A 130 17.21 -9.17 10.33
N ALA A 131 17.49 -8.35 9.32
CA ALA A 131 16.91 -7.01 9.17
C ALA A 131 15.41 -7.05 8.82
N ILE A 132 14.99 -7.93 7.92
CA ILE A 132 13.57 -8.17 7.60
C ILE A 132 12.82 -8.66 8.85
N TYR A 133 13.41 -9.58 9.61
CA TYR A 133 12.83 -10.09 10.85
C TYR A 133 12.63 -8.95 11.85
N ALA A 134 13.66 -8.13 12.06
CA ALA A 134 13.59 -6.98 12.96
C ALA A 134 12.46 -6.00 12.60
N ILE A 135 12.34 -5.62 11.32
CA ILE A 135 11.30 -4.70 10.85
C ILE A 135 9.91 -5.33 10.98
N SER A 136 9.75 -6.59 10.58
CA SER A 136 8.45 -7.27 10.56
C SER A 136 7.94 -7.63 11.96
N MET A 137 8.83 -8.00 12.88
CA MET A 137 8.49 -8.38 14.25
C MET A 137 8.46 -7.20 15.22
N ASP A 138 8.99 -6.04 14.82
CA ASP A 138 9.26 -4.93 15.74
C ASP A 138 10.22 -5.34 16.88
N GLU A 139 11.20 -6.18 16.54
CA GLU A 139 12.22 -6.70 17.46
C GLU A 139 13.62 -6.22 17.09
N VAL A 140 14.42 -5.82 18.08
CA VAL A 140 15.78 -5.31 17.84
C VAL A 140 16.73 -6.48 17.56
N ARG A 141 17.61 -6.32 16.56
CA ARG A 141 18.66 -7.30 16.23
C ARG A 141 19.70 -7.42 17.34
N GLU A 142 20.33 -8.59 17.44
CA GLU A 142 21.48 -8.78 18.32
C GLU A 142 22.57 -7.73 18.02
N GLY A 143 23.10 -7.12 19.08
CA GLY A 143 24.12 -6.06 18.97
C GLY A 143 23.59 -4.67 18.58
N SER A 144 22.28 -4.51 18.36
CA SER A 144 21.64 -3.21 18.08
C SER A 144 20.86 -2.68 19.29
N THR A 145 20.64 -1.36 19.36
CA THR A 145 19.85 -0.72 20.43
C THR A 145 18.44 -0.32 20.01
N SER A 146 18.16 -0.24 18.70
CA SER A 146 16.86 0.07 18.14
C SER A 146 16.72 -0.41 16.69
N ILE A 147 15.49 -0.44 16.16
CA ILE A 147 15.22 -0.59 14.73
C ILE A 147 15.40 0.80 14.09
N GLY A 148 16.66 1.15 13.82
CA GLY A 148 17.01 2.41 13.17
C GLY A 148 17.04 2.31 11.65
N ILE A 149 17.40 3.43 11.00
CA ILE A 149 17.58 3.51 9.55
C ILE A 149 18.54 2.45 9.00
N GLY A 150 19.56 2.04 9.79
CA GLY A 150 20.48 0.97 9.43
C GLY A 150 19.77 -0.37 9.17
N SER A 151 18.78 -0.74 9.99
CA SER A 151 17.99 -1.95 9.77
C SER A 151 17.20 -1.88 8.47
N TYR A 152 16.62 -0.73 8.14
CA TYR A 152 15.92 -0.53 6.87
C TYR A 152 16.89 -0.59 5.67
N LEU A 153 18.08 0.01 5.79
CA LEU A 153 19.09 -0.06 4.72
C LEU A 153 19.57 -1.50 4.49
N ASP A 154 19.83 -2.27 5.54
CA ASP A 154 20.23 -3.68 5.46
C ASP A 154 19.13 -4.56 4.85
N ALA A 155 17.86 -4.22 5.12
CA ALA A 155 16.71 -4.93 4.57
C ALA A 155 16.42 -4.56 3.11
N ARG A 156 16.94 -3.43 2.58
CA ARG A 156 16.51 -2.79 1.34
C ARG A 156 16.25 -3.76 0.18
N ASP A 157 17.23 -4.59 -0.16
CA ASP A 157 17.13 -5.48 -1.33
C ASP A 157 16.01 -6.51 -1.14
N GLY A 158 16.02 -7.20 0.01
CA GLY A 158 14.98 -8.18 0.30
C GLY A 158 13.60 -7.57 0.54
N TRP A 159 13.52 -6.41 1.17
CA TRP A 159 12.26 -5.70 1.37
C TRP A 159 11.68 -5.20 0.03
N THR A 160 12.53 -4.82 -0.92
CA THR A 160 12.12 -4.48 -2.29
C THR A 160 11.50 -5.68 -3.01
N VAL A 161 12.10 -6.86 -2.89
CA VAL A 161 11.55 -8.09 -3.50
C VAL A 161 10.24 -8.49 -2.83
N LEU A 162 10.19 -8.47 -1.50
CA LEU A 162 8.97 -8.71 -0.72
C LEU A 162 7.84 -7.74 -1.06
N ALA A 163 8.15 -6.46 -1.15
CA ALA A 163 7.21 -5.42 -1.55
C ALA A 163 6.64 -5.69 -2.94
N LYS A 164 7.48 -6.12 -3.89
CA LYS A 164 7.04 -6.47 -5.24
C LYS A 164 6.14 -7.70 -5.25
N GLU A 165 6.51 -8.74 -4.50
CA GLU A 165 5.71 -9.96 -4.34
C GLU A 165 4.34 -9.64 -3.73
N TYR A 166 4.32 -8.84 -2.66
CA TYR A 166 3.11 -8.36 -2.01
C TYR A 166 2.26 -7.46 -2.91
N ALA A 167 2.88 -6.55 -3.67
CA ALA A 167 2.18 -5.68 -4.61
C ALA A 167 1.59 -6.44 -5.80
N GLN A 168 2.09 -7.65 -6.08
CA GLN A 168 1.62 -8.57 -7.11
C GLN A 168 0.67 -9.65 -6.58
N TYR A 169 0.45 -9.67 -5.27
CA TYR A 169 -0.36 -10.69 -4.63
C TYR A 169 -1.82 -10.63 -5.10
N PRO A 170 -2.41 -11.74 -5.59
CA PRO A 170 -3.74 -11.70 -6.17
C PRO A 170 -4.78 -11.30 -5.11
N ALA A 171 -5.67 -10.38 -5.49
CA ALA A 171 -6.76 -9.86 -4.63
C ALA A 171 -7.71 -10.94 -4.07
N ASN A 172 -7.65 -12.16 -4.60
CA ASN A 172 -8.50 -13.29 -4.19
C ASN A 172 -7.86 -14.17 -3.10
N HIS A 173 -6.61 -13.91 -2.71
CA HIS A 173 -5.96 -14.72 -1.71
C HIS A 173 -6.43 -14.32 -0.31
N LYS A 174 -7.00 -15.30 0.43
CA LYS A 174 -7.56 -15.11 1.77
C LYS A 174 -6.46 -14.96 2.81
N TYR A 175 -5.68 -13.88 2.77
CA TYR A 175 -5.04 -13.36 3.99
C TYR A 175 -6.08 -12.65 4.83
N CYS A 176 -6.97 -13.45 5.38
CA CYS A 176 -8.17 -13.00 6.09
C CYS A 176 -8.27 -13.81 7.37
N LYS A 177 -7.30 -13.66 8.28
CA LYS A 177 -7.62 -13.87 9.68
C LYS A 177 -8.39 -12.63 10.14
N GLU A 178 -9.47 -12.86 10.88
CA GLU A 178 -10.42 -11.85 11.38
C GLU A 178 -9.74 -10.50 11.68
N GLY A 179 -10.16 -9.44 10.94
CA GLY A 179 -9.73 -8.06 11.22
C GLY A 179 -8.53 -7.51 10.42
N TYR A 180 -8.10 -8.09 9.29
CA TYR A 180 -6.92 -7.56 8.56
C TYR A 180 -7.07 -7.43 7.03
N VAL A 181 -8.28 -7.48 6.50
CA VAL A 181 -8.50 -7.23 5.07
C VAL A 181 -8.57 -5.73 4.83
N VAL A 182 -7.45 -5.15 4.43
CA VAL A 182 -7.44 -3.88 3.71
C VAL A 182 -7.09 -4.25 2.27
N GLU A 183 -8.04 -4.14 1.34
CA GLU A 183 -7.68 -4.12 -0.07
C GLU A 183 -6.65 -2.99 -0.26
N ALA A 184 -5.38 -3.36 -0.48
CA ALA A 184 -4.30 -2.39 -0.60
C ALA A 184 -4.44 -1.62 -1.92
N ASP A 185 -3.91 -0.40 -1.96
CA ASP A 185 -3.85 0.46 -3.15
C ASP A 185 -3.36 -0.30 -4.39
N SER A 186 -2.39 -1.21 -4.19
CA SER A 186 -1.85 -2.08 -5.25
C SER A 186 -2.93 -2.93 -5.92
N GLN A 187 -3.83 -3.53 -5.14
CA GLN A 187 -4.93 -4.35 -5.68
C GLN A 187 -5.94 -3.49 -6.45
N LEU A 188 -6.24 -2.30 -5.95
CA LEU A 188 -7.10 -1.35 -6.66
C LEU A 188 -6.51 -0.97 -8.02
N PHE A 189 -5.20 -0.70 -8.08
CA PHE A 189 -4.51 -0.35 -9.32
C PHE A 189 -4.44 -1.55 -10.29
N GLN A 190 -4.13 -2.75 -9.80
CA GLN A 190 -4.17 -3.97 -10.62
C GLN A 190 -5.54 -4.21 -11.24
N LYS A 191 -6.63 -4.01 -10.49
CA LYS A 191 -8.01 -4.16 -11.00
C LYS A 191 -8.33 -3.19 -12.14
N MET A 192 -7.60 -2.09 -12.24
CA MET A 192 -7.68 -1.12 -13.35
C MET A 192 -6.61 -1.34 -14.43
N GLY A 193 -5.97 -2.52 -14.46
CA GLY A 193 -4.95 -2.85 -15.45
C GLY A 193 -3.58 -2.23 -15.17
N GLY A 194 -3.37 -1.69 -13.98
CA GLY A 194 -2.07 -1.18 -13.56
C GLY A 194 -1.04 -2.30 -13.44
N ASN A 195 0.14 -2.08 -14.01
CA ASN A 195 1.28 -2.99 -13.90
C ASN A 195 2.30 -2.42 -12.91
N CYS A 196 2.67 -3.19 -11.87
CA CYS A 196 3.72 -2.81 -10.93
C CYS A 196 5.08 -2.78 -11.64
N VAL A 197 5.67 -1.59 -11.82
CA VAL A 197 6.92 -1.39 -12.55
C VAL A 197 8.14 -1.28 -11.63
N SER A 198 7.99 -0.66 -10.47
CA SER A 198 9.09 -0.47 -9.52
C SER A 198 8.59 -0.38 -8.08
N ILE A 199 9.49 -0.60 -7.14
CA ILE A 199 9.28 -0.32 -5.73
C ILE A 199 10.19 0.84 -5.34
N GLU A 200 9.60 1.84 -4.69
CA GLU A 200 10.30 2.96 -4.09
C GLU A 200 10.47 2.66 -2.60
N TYR A 201 11.71 2.66 -2.16
CA TYR A 201 12.07 2.40 -0.78
C TYR A 201 12.40 3.74 -0.10
N ILE A 202 11.84 3.97 1.08
CA ILE A 202 11.93 5.24 1.83
C ILE A 202 11.16 6.37 1.10
N GLY A 203 9.99 6.05 0.54
CA GLY A 203 9.19 7.00 -0.26
C GLY A 203 8.60 8.18 0.56
N ASP A 204 8.17 7.91 1.79
CA ASP A 204 7.57 8.88 2.71
C ASP A 204 8.23 8.79 4.10
N HIS A 205 9.44 9.34 4.20
CA HIS A 205 10.25 9.22 5.40
C HIS A 205 9.71 10.00 6.61
N GLU A 206 8.82 10.97 6.37
CA GLU A 206 8.23 11.84 7.39
C GLU A 206 7.03 11.21 8.10
N ASN A 207 6.49 10.11 7.56
CA ASN A 207 5.28 9.45 8.08
C ASN A 207 5.63 8.16 8.84
N PRO A 208 5.64 8.16 10.19
CA PRO A 208 6.02 6.99 10.98
C PRO A 208 5.08 5.79 10.78
N GLU A 209 3.80 6.03 10.50
CA GLU A 209 2.82 4.98 10.26
C GLU A 209 3.12 4.24 8.95
N TYR A 210 3.59 4.96 7.94
CA TYR A 210 4.04 4.39 6.67
C TYR A 210 5.23 3.45 6.86
N TRP A 211 6.23 3.84 7.67
CA TRP A 211 7.34 2.95 8.03
C TRP A 211 6.86 1.70 8.75
N LYS A 212 5.98 1.86 9.75
CA LYS A 212 5.47 0.75 10.54
C LYS A 212 4.69 -0.26 9.70
N ASN A 213 3.82 0.21 8.80
CA ASN A 213 2.88 -0.64 8.08
C ASN A 213 3.42 -1.19 6.75
N SER A 214 4.35 -0.48 6.10
CA SER A 214 4.88 -0.84 4.79
C SER A 214 6.40 -1.06 4.76
N GLY A 215 7.08 -0.87 5.89
CA GLY A 215 8.55 -0.88 5.95
C GLY A 215 9.18 0.21 5.07
N GLY A 216 8.45 1.28 4.79
CA GLY A 216 8.91 2.37 3.92
C GLY A 216 8.79 2.07 2.42
N ALA A 217 8.05 1.04 2.01
CA ALA A 217 7.94 0.64 0.60
C ALA A 217 6.66 1.14 -0.08
N MET A 218 6.82 1.68 -1.27
CA MET A 218 5.75 2.12 -2.17
C MET A 218 5.87 1.42 -3.51
N ALA A 219 4.76 0.99 -4.09
CA ALA A 219 4.77 0.41 -5.42
C ALA A 219 4.33 1.44 -6.46
N ARG A 220 5.11 1.55 -7.53
CA ARG A 220 4.76 2.36 -8.70
C ARG A 220 4.09 1.48 -9.73
N PHE A 221 2.94 1.92 -10.22
CA PHE A 221 2.13 1.26 -11.24
C PHE A 221 2.07 2.12 -12.50
N PHE A 222 2.17 1.51 -13.67
CA PHE A 222 1.82 2.16 -14.93
C PHE A 222 0.52 1.60 -15.48
N PHE A 223 -0.32 2.50 -15.99
CA PHE A 223 -1.55 2.14 -16.69
C PHE A 223 -1.29 2.24 -18.19
N LEU A 224 -1.59 1.15 -18.92
CA LEU A 224 -1.41 1.03 -20.37
C LEU A 224 -2.71 1.28 -21.12
#